data_AF-A0A395IPU4-F1
#
_entry.id   AF-A0A395IPU4-F1
#
_cell.length_a   1.000
_cell.length_b   1.000
_cell.length_c   1.000
_cell.angle_alpha   90.00
_cell.angle_beta   90.00
_cell.angle_gamma   90.00
#
_symmetry.space_group_name_H-M   'P 1'
#
loop_
_entity.id
_entity.type
_entity.pdbx_description
1 polymer ?
#
loop_
_entity_poly.entity_id
_entity_poly.type
_entity_poly.pdbx_seq_one_letter_code
_entity_poly.pdbx_strand_id
1 'polypeptide(L)'
;MAAPMDQRINVPIDDPNADNRMERYLESKGNNPEKPPSPTPLIEEAILEGRRLAHENRLEGKDLDELDALEDEEDDAFLEQYKKQRMARVIVYNEEGKHGTVYPLSKPDYQKRGHRC
;
A
#
# COMPACT_ATOMS: atom_id res chain seq x y z
N MET A 1 12.99 -55.50 37.20
CA MET A 1 14.06 -54.72 36.54
C MET A 1 13.44 -53.41 36.09
N ALA A 2 13.83 -52.28 36.68
CA ALA A 2 13.31 -50.96 36.33
C ALA A 2 14.17 -50.35 35.22
N ALA A 3 13.56 -49.93 34.12
CA ALA A 3 14.25 -49.14 33.09
C ALA A 3 14.45 -47.69 33.61
N PRO A 4 15.64 -47.09 33.44
CA PRO A 4 15.93 -45.76 33.98
C PRO A 4 15.26 -44.64 33.18
N MET A 5 14.89 -43.60 33.90
CA MET A 5 14.02 -42.48 33.52
C MET A 5 14.63 -41.53 32.47
N ASP A 6 13.81 -41.21 31.46
CA ASP A 6 13.63 -39.92 30.77
C ASP A 6 14.77 -38.87 30.92
N GLN A 7 15.82 -38.97 30.10
CA GLN A 7 16.74 -37.87 29.85
C GLN A 7 16.10 -36.88 28.86
N ARG A 8 15.38 -35.88 29.38
CA ARG A 8 14.88 -34.75 28.57
C ARG A 8 16.04 -33.82 28.22
N ILE A 9 16.64 -34.03 27.06
CA ILE A 9 17.65 -33.14 26.48
C ILE A 9 16.92 -31.90 25.96
N ASN A 10 17.20 -30.73 26.55
CA ASN A 10 16.64 -29.46 26.07
C ASN A 10 17.45 -28.99 24.86
N VAL A 11 16.89 -29.15 23.66
CA VAL A 11 17.52 -28.70 22.42
C VAL A 11 17.18 -27.21 22.22
N PRO A 12 18.19 -26.32 22.10
CA PRO A 12 17.94 -24.92 21.74
C PRO A 12 17.21 -24.85 20.40
N ILE A 13 16.15 -24.06 20.32
CA ILE A 13 15.45 -23.81 19.06
C ILE A 13 16.28 -22.80 18.29
N ASP A 14 16.97 -23.26 17.23
CA ASP A 14 17.72 -22.40 16.32
C ASP A 14 16.78 -21.52 15.47
N ASP A 15 17.34 -20.45 14.87
CA ASP A 15 16.63 -19.49 14.03
C ASP A 15 15.83 -20.20 12.90
N PRO A 16 14.52 -19.92 12.75
CA PRO A 16 13.66 -20.58 11.78
C PRO A 16 14.07 -20.45 10.31
N ASN A 17 15.08 -19.63 9.99
CA ASN A 17 15.60 -19.46 8.63
C ASN A 17 17.10 -19.82 8.48
N ALA A 18 17.71 -20.48 9.48
CA ALA A 18 19.11 -20.87 9.43
C ALA A 18 19.30 -22.21 8.68
N ASP A 19 19.51 -22.14 7.37
CA ASP A 19 19.83 -23.31 6.54
C ASP A 19 21.09 -24.01 7.05
N ASN A 20 20.91 -25.12 7.75
CA ASN A 20 22.03 -25.91 8.20
C ASN A 20 22.48 -26.87 7.09
N ARG A 21 23.76 -27.26 7.12
CA ARG A 21 24.37 -28.24 6.19
C ARG A 21 23.60 -29.55 6.05
N MET A 22 22.77 -29.90 7.04
CA MET A 22 21.98 -31.14 7.06
C MET A 22 20.68 -30.99 6.29
N GLU A 23 20.00 -29.84 6.37
CA GLU A 23 18.81 -29.55 5.55
C GLU A 23 19.12 -29.59 4.06
N ARG A 24 20.23 -28.97 3.61
CA ARG A 24 20.69 -29.07 2.22
C ARG A 24 20.97 -30.51 1.78
N TYR A 25 21.46 -31.35 2.69
CA TYR A 25 21.70 -32.76 2.40
C TYR A 25 20.39 -33.54 2.26
N LEU A 26 19.39 -33.27 3.10
CA LEU A 26 18.08 -33.91 3.03
C LEU A 26 17.32 -33.49 1.75
N GLU A 27 17.44 -32.23 1.35
CA GLU A 27 16.92 -31.72 0.09
C GLU A 27 17.62 -32.39 -1.11
N SER A 28 18.95 -32.54 -1.07
CA SER A 28 19.72 -33.27 -2.10
C SER A 28 19.36 -34.76 -2.21
N LYS A 29 18.80 -35.34 -1.14
CA LYS A 29 18.38 -36.74 -1.07
C LYS A 29 16.91 -36.95 -1.43
N GLY A 30 16.17 -35.89 -1.74
CA GLY A 30 14.78 -35.95 -2.21
C GLY A 30 13.81 -36.54 -1.19
N ASN A 31 14.15 -36.53 0.10
CA ASN A 31 13.36 -37.16 1.18
C ASN A 31 12.62 -36.13 2.06
N ASN A 32 12.52 -34.88 1.61
CA ASN A 32 11.80 -33.84 2.33
C ASN A 32 10.36 -33.75 1.79
N PRO A 33 9.32 -33.86 2.64
CA PRO A 33 7.95 -33.60 2.20
C PRO A 33 7.82 -32.16 1.69
N GLU A 34 7.12 -31.96 0.58
CA GLU A 34 6.87 -30.64 0.00
C GLU A 34 6.17 -29.75 1.03
N LYS A 35 6.67 -28.52 1.22
CA LYS A 35 6.05 -27.54 2.11
C LYS A 35 4.63 -27.27 1.60
N PRO A 36 3.58 -27.34 2.46
CA PRO A 36 2.23 -27.03 2.00
C PRO A 36 2.21 -25.64 1.40
N PRO A 37 1.40 -25.40 0.34
CA PRO A 37 1.26 -24.07 -0.24
C PRO A 37 0.92 -23.09 0.88
N SER A 38 1.64 -21.96 0.91
CA SER A 38 1.40 -20.97 1.95
C SER A 38 -0.06 -20.49 1.87
N PRO A 39 -0.78 -20.36 2.99
CA PRO A 39 -2.17 -19.89 2.99
C PRO A 39 -2.31 -18.39 2.68
N THR A 40 -1.19 -17.68 2.50
CA THR A 40 -1.10 -16.24 2.20
C THR A 40 -2.04 -15.75 1.08
N PRO A 41 -2.09 -16.37 -0.12
CA PRO A 41 -3.02 -15.97 -1.18
C PRO A 41 -4.50 -16.06 -0.77
N LEU A 42 -4.91 -17.07 0.00
CA LEU A 42 -6.29 -17.18 0.49
C LEU A 42 -6.62 -16.10 1.53
N ILE A 43 -5.64 -15.75 2.37
CA ILE A 43 -5.81 -14.70 3.38
C ILE A 43 -5.93 -13.34 2.70
N GLU A 44 -5.11 -13.08 1.68
CA GLU A 44 -5.17 -11.85 0.88
C GLU A 44 -6.52 -11.68 0.18
N GLU A 45 -7.00 -12.75 -0.46
CA GLU A 45 -8.33 -12.77 -1.09
C GLU A 45 -9.45 -12.52 -0.07
N ALA A 46 -9.41 -13.20 1.08
CA ALA A 46 -10.40 -12.99 2.15
C ALA A 46 -10.40 -11.57 2.73
N ILE A 47 -9.23 -10.92 2.81
CA ILE A 47 -9.12 -9.52 3.26
C ILE A 47 -9.75 -8.58 2.21
N LEU A 48 -9.52 -8.82 0.93
CA LEU A 48 -10.11 -8.02 -0.16
C LEU A 48 -11.63 -8.18 -0.20
N GLU A 49 -12.13 -9.41 -0.05
CA GLU A 49 -13.57 -9.68 0.04
C GLU A 49 -14.19 -9.04 1.29
N GLY A 50 -13.54 -9.15 2.45
CA GLY A 50 -14.00 -8.52 3.69
C GLY A 50 -14.08 -6.99 3.57
N ARG A 51 -13.11 -6.36 2.90
CA ARG A 51 -13.14 -4.92 2.62
C ARG A 51 -14.31 -4.53 1.71
N ARG A 52 -14.61 -5.36 0.72
CA ARG A 52 -15.73 -5.13 -0.21
C ARG A 52 -17.07 -5.24 0.51
N LEU A 53 -17.27 -6.30 1.28
CA LEU A 53 -18.48 -6.51 2.10
C LEU A 53 -18.70 -5.38 3.09
N ALA A 54 -17.64 -4.91 3.77
CA ALA A 54 -17.74 -3.78 4.69
C ALA A 54 -18.17 -2.49 4.00
N HIS A 55 -17.76 -2.27 2.75
CA HIS A 55 -18.17 -1.11 1.96
C HIS A 55 -19.62 -1.24 1.47
N GLU A 56 -20.02 -2.41 0.99
CA GLU A 56 -21.38 -2.70 0.51
C GLU A 56 -22.41 -2.61 1.66
N ASN A 57 -22.07 -3.12 2.85
CA ASN A 57 -22.97 -3.13 4.00
C ASN A 57 -22.84 -1.89 4.89
N ARG A 58 -22.08 -0.85 4.48
CA ARG A 58 -21.88 0.33 5.34
C ARG A 58 -23.18 1.07 5.66
N LEU A 59 -24.20 0.90 4.83
CA LEU A 59 -25.51 1.54 4.95
C LEU A 59 -26.58 0.58 5.48
N GLU A 60 -26.25 -0.70 5.65
CA GLU A 60 -27.18 -1.73 6.10
C GLU A 60 -27.49 -1.56 7.59
N GLY A 61 -28.78 -1.56 7.95
CA GLY A 61 -29.22 -1.54 9.35
C GLY A 61 -29.15 -0.19 10.06
N LYS A 62 -28.92 0.90 9.32
CA LYS A 62 -28.97 2.26 9.87
C LYS A 62 -30.36 2.87 9.74
N ASP A 63 -30.76 3.64 10.74
CA ASP A 63 -32.02 4.37 10.75
C ASP A 63 -31.94 5.67 9.92
N LEU A 64 -33.08 6.26 9.57
CA LEU A 64 -33.14 7.46 8.70
C LEU A 64 -32.34 8.64 9.26
N ASP A 65 -32.41 8.88 10.57
CA ASP A 65 -31.68 9.95 11.24
C ASP A 65 -30.16 9.69 11.23
N GLU A 66 -29.74 8.42 11.24
CA GLU A 66 -28.33 8.03 11.15
C GLU A 66 -27.80 8.13 9.72
N LEU A 67 -28.64 7.82 8.71
CA LEU A 67 -28.32 8.03 7.30
C LEU A 67 -28.09 9.51 6.99
N ASP A 68 -28.97 10.39 7.50
CA ASP A 68 -28.91 11.84 7.29
C ASP A 68 -27.60 12.42 7.85
N ALA A 69 -27.21 12.00 9.06
CA ALA A 69 -25.94 12.40 9.66
C ALA A 69 -24.70 11.94 8.86
N LEU A 70 -24.80 10.81 8.16
CA LEU A 70 -23.71 10.29 7.32
C LEU A 70 -23.66 10.91 5.93
N GLU A 71 -24.79 11.41 5.41
CA GLU A 71 -24.85 12.15 4.15
C GLU A 71 -24.00 13.42 4.24
N ASP A 72 -24.12 14.17 5.34
CA ASP A 72 -23.30 15.35 5.62
C ASP A 72 -21.79 15.02 5.72
N GLU A 73 -21.42 13.93 6.41
CA GLU A 73 -20.01 13.51 6.57
C GLU A 73 -19.38 13.03 5.24
N GLU A 74 -20.16 12.34 4.40
CA GLU A 74 -19.69 11.93 3.07
C GLU A 74 -19.49 13.10 2.11
N ASP A 75 -20.40 14.08 2.15
CA ASP A 75 -20.30 15.29 1.34
C ASP A 75 -19.03 16.08 1.67
N ASP A 76 -18.65 16.15 2.95
CA ASP A 76 -17.39 16.76 3.39
C ASP A 76 -16.17 16.01 2.84
N ALA A 77 -16.18 14.67 2.86
CA ALA A 77 -15.10 13.87 2.28
C ALA A 77 -14.99 14.07 0.76
N PHE A 78 -16.12 14.18 0.05
CA PHE A 78 -16.15 14.49 -1.38
C PHE A 78 -15.62 15.91 -1.67
N LEU A 79 -16.03 16.91 -0.90
CA LEU A 79 -15.54 18.29 -1.01
C LEU A 79 -14.03 18.39 -0.77
N GLU A 80 -13.49 17.64 0.20
CA GLU A 80 -12.06 17.55 0.42
C GLU A 80 -11.32 16.92 -0.76
N GLN A 81 -11.83 15.81 -1.30
CA GLN A 81 -11.26 15.15 -2.47
C GLN A 81 -11.26 16.09 -3.68
N TYR A 82 -12.37 16.79 -3.91
CA TYR A 82 -12.50 17.79 -4.96
C TYR A 82 -11.51 18.95 -4.77
N LYS A 83 -11.38 19.47 -3.53
CA LYS A 83 -10.41 20.51 -3.18
C LYS A 83 -8.98 20.08 -3.45
N LYS A 84 -8.61 18.85 -3.06
CA LYS A 84 -7.30 18.24 -3.34
C LYS A 84 -7.06 18.12 -4.86
N GLN A 85 -8.01 17.61 -5.62
CA GLN A 85 -7.92 17.53 -7.08
C GLN A 85 -7.79 18.90 -7.75
N ARG A 86 -8.53 19.91 -7.26
CA ARG A 86 -8.47 21.27 -7.79
C ARG A 86 -7.12 21.92 -7.51
N MET A 87 -6.60 21.78 -6.29
CA MET A 87 -5.26 22.26 -5.91
C MET A 87 -4.18 21.59 -6.76
N ALA A 88 -4.24 20.27 -6.95
CA ALA A 88 -3.30 19.54 -7.81
C ALA A 88 -3.33 20.09 -9.25
N ARG A 89 -4.52 20.33 -9.80
CA ARG A 89 -4.66 20.92 -11.14
C ARG A 89 -4.08 22.33 -11.22
N VAL A 90 -4.25 23.15 -10.17
CA VAL A 90 -3.70 24.51 -10.10
C VAL A 90 -2.17 24.48 -10.02
N ILE A 91 -1.57 23.52 -9.30
CA ILE A 91 -0.11 23.36 -9.22
C ILE A 91 0.46 23.05 -10.62
N VAL A 92 -0.13 22.09 -11.33
CA VAL A 92 0.26 21.74 -12.70
C VAL A 92 0.21 22.96 -13.63
N TYR A 93 -0.86 23.75 -13.57
CA TYR A 93 -0.98 24.98 -14.37
C TYR A 93 0.10 26.03 -14.05
N ASN A 94 0.52 26.13 -12.79
CA ASN A 94 1.58 27.06 -12.40
C ASN A 94 2.96 26.57 -12.88
N GLU A 95 3.21 25.27 -12.86
CA GLU A 95 4.45 24.67 -13.39
C GLU A 95 4.57 24.80 -14.91
N GLU A 96 3.44 24.70 -15.64
CA GLU A 96 3.37 24.94 -17.08
C GLU A 96 3.54 26.43 -17.47
N GLY A 97 3.57 27.33 -16.48
CA GLY A 97 3.84 28.75 -16.67
C GLY A 97 5.21 28.99 -17.31
N LYS A 98 5.23 29.25 -18.62
CA LYS A 98 6.45 29.53 -19.42
C LYS A 98 7.22 30.78 -18.98
N HIS A 99 6.72 31.52 -18.01
CA HIS A 99 7.19 32.85 -17.62
C HIS A 99 7.22 32.92 -16.09
N GLY A 100 8.34 33.36 -15.52
CA GLY A 100 8.53 33.39 -14.05
C GLY A 100 9.93 33.80 -13.61
N THR A 101 10.89 33.82 -14.53
CA THR A 101 12.27 34.26 -14.30
C THR A 101 12.57 35.54 -15.07
N VAL A 102 13.31 36.45 -14.44
CA VAL A 102 13.81 37.68 -15.08
C VAL A 102 15.10 37.34 -15.81
N TYR A 103 15.08 37.42 -17.14
CA TYR A 103 16.27 37.25 -17.96
C TYR A 103 16.90 38.60 -18.28
N PRO A 104 18.24 38.76 -18.13
CA PRO A 104 18.92 39.94 -18.62
C PRO A 104 18.77 40.00 -20.15
N LEU A 105 18.25 41.13 -20.65
CA LEU A 105 17.97 41.36 -22.06
C LEU A 105 18.91 42.41 -22.62
N SER A 106 19.56 42.10 -23.75
CA SER A 106 20.34 43.07 -24.51
C SER A 106 19.42 43.92 -25.41
N LYS A 107 19.86 45.13 -25.79
CA LYS A 107 19.11 46.02 -26.71
C LYS A 107 18.64 45.33 -28.01
N PRO A 108 19.46 44.55 -28.74
CA PRO A 108 19.00 43.86 -29.95
C PRO A 108 17.99 42.72 -29.67
N ASP A 109 18.09 42.04 -28.53
CA ASP A 109 17.15 40.97 -28.16
C ASP A 109 15.77 41.51 -27.77
N TYR A 110 15.70 42.73 -27.23
CA TYR A 110 14.45 43.43 -26.94
C TYR A 110 13.63 43.70 -28.20
N GLN A 111 14.28 44.17 -29.28
CA GLN A 111 13.63 44.41 -30.57
C GLN A 111 13.04 43.12 -31.15
N LYS A 112 13.80 42.02 -31.17
CA LYS A 112 13.30 40.71 -31.66
C LYS A 112 12.10 40.16 -30.88
N ARG A 113 11.97 40.50 -29.60
CA ARG A 113 10.88 40.01 -28.74
C ARG A 113 9.63 40.87 -28.85
N GLY A 114 9.77 42.18 -29.04
CA GLY A 114 8.65 43.12 -29.21
C GLY A 114 7.97 43.11 -30.59
N HIS A 115 8.65 42.60 -31.63
CA HIS A 115 8.11 42.56 -33.00
C HIS A 115 7.29 41.31 -33.35
N ARG A 116 7.02 40.41 -32.38
CA ARG A 116 6.31 39.14 -32.60
C ARG A 116 4.97 39.03 -31.86
N CYS A 117 4.37 40.17 -31.55
CA CYS A 117 2.98 40.27 -31.08
C CYS A 117 2.10 40.81 -32.20
#